data_AF-A0A840SH79-F1
#
_entry.id   AF-A0A840SH79-F1
#
_cell.length_a   1.000
_cell.length_b   1.000
_cell.length_c   1.000
_cell.angle_alpha   90.00
_cell.angle_beta   90.00
_cell.angle_gamma   90.00
#
_symmetry.space_group_name_H-M   'P 1'
#
loop_
_entity.id
_entity.type
_entity.pdbx_description
1 polymer ?
#
loop_
_entity_poly.entity_id
_entity_poly.type
_entity_poly.pdbx_seq_one_letter_code
_entity_poly.pdbx_strand_id
1 'polypeptide(L)'
;MQIELSPNDIEAIIREADAAGQRLRRKLCMPICEREDLGQDLLVDLLRRLPAYDPSRGSIGAFANIVLSNQSSRIAIRHHRQRRAQGGSLLSLEVPLAGSKEPVGDTLTEDDGLAAWHGQNCCAVSVSDDHHALEAALARLPETDRRLCAALADRPVSALAAAGFGSRSALYRRLADLRHVLTAHGLGPAWDDLVAA
;
A
#
# COMPACT_ATOMS: atom_id res chain seq x y z
N MET A 1 2.58 45.62 11.36
CA MET A 1 2.21 46.37 10.15
C MET A 1 0.80 45.91 9.77
N GLN A 2 -0.21 46.77 9.94
CA GLN A 2 -1.57 46.48 9.47
C GLN A 2 -1.62 46.86 7.99
N ILE A 3 -1.98 45.91 7.12
CA ILE A 3 -2.20 46.18 5.72
C ILE A 3 -3.66 46.58 5.58
N GLU A 4 -3.90 47.78 5.06
CA GLU A 4 -5.24 48.20 4.66
C GLU A 4 -5.52 47.62 3.27
N LEU A 5 -6.47 46.69 3.21
CA LEU A 5 -6.96 46.13 1.95
C LEU A 5 -8.24 46.87 1.56
N SER A 6 -8.28 47.35 0.32
CA SER A 6 -9.54 47.86 -0.24
C SER A 6 -10.47 46.70 -0.62
N PRO A 7 -11.78 46.94 -0.78
CA PRO A 7 -12.71 45.93 -1.30
C PRO A 7 -12.26 45.36 -2.66
N ASN A 8 -11.67 46.19 -3.51
CA ASN A 8 -11.14 45.76 -4.81
C ASN A 8 -9.95 44.80 -4.67
N ASP A 9 -9.12 45.00 -3.64
CA ASP A 9 -7.98 44.12 -3.34
C ASP A 9 -8.46 42.74 -2.88
N ILE A 10 -9.51 42.71 -2.05
CA ILE A 10 -10.14 41.47 -1.59
C ILE A 10 -10.72 40.72 -2.79
N GLU A 11 -11.45 41.41 -3.68
CA GLU A 11 -12.02 40.79 -4.89
C GLU A 11 -10.92 40.26 -5.83
N ALA A 12 -9.80 40.99 -5.96
CA ALA A 12 -8.65 40.53 -6.74
C ALA A 12 -8.01 39.27 -6.14
N ILE A 13 -7.82 39.22 -4.82
CA ILE A 13 -7.26 38.07 -4.11
C ILE A 13 -8.15 36.83 -4.29
N ILE A 14 -9.47 36.97 -4.07
CA ILE A 14 -10.42 35.87 -4.19
C ILE A 14 -10.42 35.32 -5.62
N ARG A 15 -10.51 36.20 -6.63
CA ARG A 15 -10.47 35.79 -8.04
C ARG A 15 -9.19 35.04 -8.39
N GLU A 16 -8.03 35.50 -7.92
CA GLU A 16 -6.76 34.82 -8.19
C GLU A 16 -6.68 33.46 -7.51
N ALA A 17 -7.17 33.34 -6.28
CA ALA A 17 -7.19 32.07 -5.58
C ALA A 17 -8.14 31.06 -6.24
N ASP A 18 -9.33 31.47 -6.65
CA ASP A 18 -10.27 30.61 -7.38
C ASP A 18 -9.68 30.12 -8.70
N ALA A 19 -9.04 31.03 -9.45
CA ALA A 19 -8.37 30.68 -10.69
C ALA A 19 -7.20 29.72 -10.46
N ALA A 20 -6.39 29.94 -9.42
CA ALA A 20 -5.29 29.05 -9.03
C ALA A 20 -5.79 27.68 -8.57
N GLY A 21 -6.83 27.63 -7.74
CA GLY A 21 -7.48 26.38 -7.29
C GLY A 21 -8.02 25.58 -8.47
N GLN A 22 -8.70 26.22 -9.42
CA GLN A 22 -9.18 25.55 -10.63
C GLN A 22 -8.05 25.02 -11.51
N ARG A 23 -6.95 25.78 -11.68
CA ARG A 23 -5.76 25.32 -12.41
C ARG A 23 -5.13 24.11 -11.74
N LEU A 24 -4.97 24.17 -10.41
CA LEU A 24 -4.37 23.09 -9.62
C LEU A 24 -5.23 21.82 -9.66
N ARG A 25 -6.55 21.95 -9.45
CA ARG A 25 -7.51 20.84 -9.56
C ARG A 25 -7.41 20.14 -10.91
N ARG A 26 -7.39 20.90 -12.01
CA ARG A 26 -7.23 20.34 -13.36
C ARG A 26 -5.89 19.63 -13.53
N LYS A 27 -4.81 20.23 -13.04
CA LYS A 27 -3.45 19.65 -13.10
C LYS A 27 -3.34 18.34 -12.31
N LEU A 28 -4.08 18.21 -11.21
CA LEU A 28 -4.10 17.01 -10.36
C LEU A 28 -5.23 16.03 -10.71
N CYS A 29 -6.04 16.33 -11.74
CA CYS A 29 -7.21 15.55 -12.14
C CYS A 29 -8.19 15.29 -10.97
N MET A 30 -8.35 16.27 -10.08
CA MET A 30 -9.19 16.14 -8.89
C MET A 30 -10.69 16.37 -9.21
N PRO A 31 -11.60 15.76 -8.42
CA PRO A 31 -13.03 16.00 -8.49
C PRO A 31 -13.39 17.49 -8.40
N ILE A 32 -14.58 17.86 -8.89
CA ILE A 32 -15.02 19.26 -8.91
C ILE A 32 -15.19 19.82 -7.48
N CYS A 33 -15.60 19.00 -6.51
CA CYS A 33 -15.76 19.41 -5.12
C CYS A 33 -14.46 19.92 -4.49
N GLU A 34 -13.30 19.37 -4.85
CA GLU A 34 -11.98 19.79 -4.36
C GLU A 34 -11.60 21.22 -4.77
N ARG A 35 -12.33 21.84 -5.72
CA ARG A 35 -12.01 23.20 -6.19
C ARG A 35 -12.01 24.20 -5.05
N GLU A 36 -13.04 24.14 -4.20
CA GLU A 36 -13.24 25.12 -3.13
C GLU A 36 -12.18 24.94 -2.04
N ASP A 37 -11.94 23.70 -1.61
CA ASP A 37 -10.94 23.36 -0.60
C ASP A 37 -9.53 23.79 -1.04
N LEU A 38 -9.16 23.53 -2.29
CA LEU A 38 -7.88 24.00 -2.85
C LEU A 38 -7.79 25.53 -2.88
N GLY A 39 -8.89 26.22 -3.22
CA GLY A 39 -8.96 27.68 -3.19
C GLY A 39 -8.76 28.23 -1.77
N GLN A 40 -9.41 27.63 -0.78
CA GLN A 40 -9.28 28.01 0.63
C GLN A 40 -7.86 27.77 1.15
N ASP A 41 -7.25 26.61 0.88
CA ASP A 41 -5.86 26.31 1.27
C ASP A 41 -4.87 27.34 0.70
N LEU A 42 -5.09 27.72 -0.56
CA LEU A 42 -4.30 28.72 -1.25
C LEU A 42 -4.51 30.13 -0.66
N LEU A 43 -5.75 30.52 -0.36
CA LEU A 43 -6.08 31.78 0.32
C LEU A 43 -5.42 31.86 1.70
N VAL A 44 -5.45 30.78 2.48
CA VAL A 44 -4.84 30.75 3.81
C VAL A 44 -3.33 30.98 3.75
N ASP A 45 -2.61 30.38 2.79
CA ASP A 45 -1.18 30.64 2.61
C ASP A 45 -0.92 32.08 2.13
N LEU A 46 -1.77 32.61 1.24
CA LEU A 46 -1.67 33.99 0.78
C LEU A 46 -1.88 34.99 1.91
N LEU A 47 -2.93 34.83 2.73
CA LEU A 47 -3.22 35.70 3.87
C LEU A 47 -2.06 35.74 4.87
N ARG A 48 -1.37 34.61 5.11
CA ARG A 48 -0.18 34.56 5.96
C ARG A 48 1.01 35.33 5.37
N ARG A 49 1.08 35.46 4.05
CA ARG A 49 2.17 36.16 3.34
C ARG A 49 1.84 37.61 3.02
N LEU A 50 0.58 38.01 3.09
CA LEU A 50 0.15 39.39 2.85
C LEU A 50 1.02 40.42 3.56
N PRO A 51 1.47 40.25 4.83
CA PRO A 51 2.37 41.20 5.49
C PRO A 51 3.65 41.56 4.72
N ALA A 52 4.07 40.76 3.74
CA ALA A 52 5.23 41.03 2.87
C ALA A 52 4.88 41.76 1.56
N TYR A 53 3.60 42.05 1.31
CA TYR A 53 3.16 42.81 0.15
C TYR A 53 3.66 44.26 0.23
N ASP A 54 4.23 44.72 -0.88
CA ASP A 54 4.75 46.07 -1.04
C ASP A 54 4.09 46.71 -2.28
N PRO A 55 3.17 47.67 -2.09
CA PRO A 55 2.50 48.37 -3.19
C PRO A 55 3.45 49.09 -4.15
N SER A 56 4.65 49.48 -3.70
CA SER A 56 5.63 50.16 -4.55
C SER A 56 6.25 49.22 -5.60
N ARG A 57 6.14 47.91 -5.40
CA ARG A 57 6.74 46.87 -6.25
C ARG A 57 5.75 46.25 -7.23
N GLY A 58 4.45 46.55 -7.12
CA GLY A 58 3.43 46.07 -8.06
C GLY A 58 2.03 45.91 -7.46
N SER A 59 1.12 45.39 -8.28
CA SER A 59 -0.26 45.15 -7.86
C SER A 59 -0.37 43.95 -6.92
N ILE A 60 -1.40 43.98 -6.06
CA ILE A 60 -1.69 42.87 -5.14
C ILE A 60 -2.01 41.57 -5.88
N GLY A 61 -2.64 41.66 -7.06
CA GLY A 61 -2.92 40.50 -7.92
C GLY A 61 -1.64 39.83 -8.42
N ALA A 62 -0.62 40.62 -8.80
CA ALA A 62 0.68 40.07 -9.21
C ALA A 62 1.39 39.38 -8.03
N PHE A 63 1.36 40.01 -6.85
CA PHE A 63 1.86 39.41 -5.62
C PHE A 63 1.14 38.09 -5.28
N ALA A 64 -0.20 38.10 -5.32
CA ALA A 64 -1.04 36.95 -5.08
C ALA A 64 -0.71 35.81 -6.05
N ASN A 65 -0.65 36.08 -7.36
CA ASN A 65 -0.33 35.07 -8.36
C ASN A 65 1.02 34.37 -8.10
N ILE A 66 2.06 35.12 -7.72
CA ILE A 66 3.37 34.54 -7.37
C ILE A 66 3.25 33.59 -6.17
N VAL A 67 2.60 34.06 -5.10
CA VAL A 67 2.39 33.28 -3.87
C VAL A 67 1.58 32.02 -4.16
N LEU A 68 0.46 32.16 -4.85
CA LEU A 68 -0.47 31.09 -5.18
C LEU A 68 0.17 30.05 -6.11
N SER A 69 0.98 30.48 -7.08
CA SER A 69 1.72 29.58 -7.98
C SER A 69 2.74 28.73 -7.22
N ASN A 70 3.48 29.36 -6.30
CA ASN A 70 4.44 28.67 -5.45
C ASN A 70 3.75 27.66 -4.52
N GLN A 71 2.66 28.07 -3.87
CA GLN A 71 1.91 27.19 -2.99
C GLN A 71 1.23 26.05 -3.75
N SER A 72 0.67 26.31 -4.94
CA SER A 72 0.12 25.28 -5.82
C SER A 72 1.16 24.22 -6.16
N SER A 73 2.40 24.64 -6.43
CA SER A 73 3.51 23.71 -6.69
C SER A 73 3.84 22.85 -5.47
N ARG A 74 3.82 23.41 -4.27
CA ARG A 74 4.05 22.67 -3.01
C ARG A 74 2.94 21.66 -2.74
N ILE A 75 1.68 22.04 -2.95
CA ILE A 75 0.53 21.14 -2.82
C ILE A 75 0.65 20.00 -3.83
N ALA A 76 0.96 20.29 -5.10
CA ALA A 76 1.13 19.27 -6.13
C ALA A 76 2.26 18.28 -5.80
N ILE A 77 3.42 18.78 -5.32
CA ILE A 77 4.54 17.92 -4.90
C ILE A 77 4.11 17.00 -3.75
N ARG A 78 3.41 17.53 -2.74
CA ARG A 78 2.89 16.74 -1.62
C ARG A 78 1.91 15.67 -2.09
N HIS A 79 0.97 16.04 -2.95
CA HIS A 79 -0.01 15.12 -3.53
C HIS A 79 0.67 13.97 -4.30
N HIS A 80 1.61 14.27 -5.20
CA HIS A 80 2.33 13.24 -5.93
C HIS A 80 3.20 12.35 -5.03
N ARG A 81 3.84 12.93 -3.99
CA ARG A 81 4.61 12.15 -3.02
C ARG A 81 3.73 11.18 -2.24
N GLN A 82 2.56 11.63 -1.78
CA GLN A 82 1.59 10.80 -1.08
C GLN A 82 1.10 9.65 -1.99
N ARG A 83 0.77 9.95 -3.24
CA ARG A 83 0.35 8.95 -4.23
C ARG A 83 1.42 7.90 -4.51
N ARG A 84 2.70 8.31 -4.63
CA ARG A 84 3.82 7.36 -4.77
C ARG A 84 3.98 6.47 -3.54
N ALA A 85 3.85 7.03 -2.34
CA ALA A 85 3.93 6.25 -1.10
C ALA A 85 2.79 5.22 -0.97
N GLN A 86 1.64 5.50 -1.60
CA GLN A 86 0.48 4.61 -1.66
C GLN A 86 0.53 3.60 -2.83
N GLY A 87 1.63 3.54 -3.60
CA GLY A 87 1.75 2.63 -4.73
C GLY A 87 1.02 3.08 -6.01
N GLY A 88 0.50 4.30 -6.07
CA GLY A 88 -0.11 4.86 -7.28
C GLY A 88 -1.51 5.42 -7.08
N SER A 89 -2.37 5.23 -8.08
CA SER A 89 -3.77 5.64 -8.00
C SER A 89 -4.58 4.64 -7.20
N LEU A 90 -5.27 5.11 -6.17
CA LEU A 90 -6.26 4.32 -5.46
C LEU A 90 -7.58 4.34 -6.25
N LEU A 91 -8.25 3.19 -6.29
CA LEU A 91 -9.59 3.02 -6.80
C LEU A 91 -10.50 2.61 -5.64
N SER A 92 -11.72 3.13 -5.61
CA SER A 92 -12.72 2.71 -4.61
C SER A 92 -13.25 1.32 -4.94
N LEU A 93 -13.43 0.47 -3.92
CA LEU A 93 -14.05 -0.84 -4.08
C LEU A 93 -15.53 -0.75 -4.49
N GLU A 94 -16.17 0.38 -4.19
CA GLU A 94 -17.59 0.62 -4.46
C GLU A 94 -17.87 1.04 -5.92
N VAL A 95 -16.83 1.20 -6.75
CA VAL A 95 -16.98 1.67 -8.13
C VAL A 95 -16.82 0.49 -9.09
N PRO A 96 -17.71 0.29 -10.06
CA PRO A 96 -17.52 -0.76 -11.07
C PRO A 96 -16.29 -0.52 -11.95
N LEU A 97 -15.59 -1.60 -12.31
CA LEU A 97 -14.55 -1.54 -13.35
C LEU A 97 -15.18 -1.36 -14.74
N ALA A 98 -14.42 -0.83 -15.70
CA ALA A 98 -14.91 -0.65 -17.07
C ALA A 98 -15.41 -1.98 -17.65
N GLY A 99 -16.70 -2.05 -17.97
CA GLY A 99 -17.36 -3.25 -18.51
C GLY A 99 -18.07 -4.11 -17.47
N SER A 100 -17.90 -3.85 -16.17
CA SER A 100 -18.69 -4.46 -15.09
C SER A 100 -19.84 -3.56 -14.66
N LYS A 101 -20.93 -4.16 -14.19
CA LYS A 101 -22.01 -3.47 -13.47
C LYS A 101 -21.83 -3.52 -11.96
N GLU A 102 -21.08 -4.50 -11.47
CA GLU A 102 -20.88 -4.76 -10.05
C GLU A 102 -19.67 -3.97 -9.54
N PRO A 103 -19.70 -3.50 -8.28
CA PRO A 103 -18.56 -2.88 -7.61
C PRO A 103 -17.31 -3.77 -7.67
N VAL A 104 -16.11 -3.16 -7.72
CA VAL A 104 -14.85 -3.94 -7.67
C VAL A 104 -14.83 -4.88 -6.47
N GLY A 105 -15.29 -4.41 -5.30
CA GLY A 105 -15.29 -5.18 -4.07
C GLY A 105 -16.04 -6.52 -4.17
N ASP A 106 -17.14 -6.55 -4.92
CA ASP A 106 -17.95 -7.75 -5.10
C ASP A 106 -17.36 -8.73 -6.12
N THR A 107 -16.46 -8.23 -6.99
CA THR A 107 -15.75 -9.06 -7.97
C THR A 107 -14.46 -9.68 -7.41
N LEU A 108 -13.95 -9.17 -6.29
CA LEU A 108 -12.76 -9.71 -5.64
C LEU A 108 -13.13 -10.95 -4.81
N THR A 109 -12.39 -12.03 -5.03
CA THR A 109 -12.57 -13.30 -4.32
C THR A 109 -11.44 -13.53 -3.31
N GLU A 110 -11.57 -14.56 -2.47
CA GLU A 110 -10.47 -14.98 -1.57
C GLU A 110 -9.21 -15.42 -2.35
N ASP A 111 -9.39 -15.85 -3.60
CA ASP A 111 -8.30 -16.21 -4.52
C ASP A 111 -7.54 -14.97 -5.04
N ASP A 112 -8.13 -13.77 -4.95
CA ASP A 112 -7.45 -12.50 -5.23
C ASP A 112 -6.75 -11.91 -3.99
N GLY A 113 -6.86 -12.61 -2.85
CA GLY A 113 -6.36 -12.17 -1.56
C GLY A 113 -4.85 -12.38 -1.37
N LEU A 114 -4.32 -11.77 -0.29
CA LEU A 114 -2.90 -11.84 0.05
C LEU A 114 -2.41 -13.28 0.29
N ALA A 115 -3.26 -14.15 0.83
CA ALA A 115 -2.96 -15.55 1.08
C ALA A 115 -2.70 -16.31 -0.23
N ALA A 116 -3.60 -16.16 -1.22
CA ALA A 116 -3.43 -16.73 -2.55
C ALA A 116 -2.17 -16.18 -3.26
N TRP A 117 -1.88 -14.88 -3.10
CA TRP A 117 -0.63 -14.27 -3.58
C TRP A 117 0.63 -14.91 -2.99
N HIS A 118 0.57 -15.40 -1.75
CA HIS A 118 1.64 -16.15 -1.11
C HIS A 118 1.57 -17.67 -1.37
N GLY A 119 0.72 -18.11 -2.30
CA GLY A 119 0.55 -19.51 -2.66
C GLY A 119 -0.18 -20.35 -1.61
N GLN A 120 -0.86 -19.70 -0.66
CA GLN A 120 -1.69 -20.40 0.32
C GLN A 120 -3.04 -20.74 -0.30
N ASN A 121 -3.47 -21.98 -0.12
CA ASN A 121 -4.76 -22.45 -0.61
C ASN A 121 -5.87 -21.93 0.31
N CYS A 122 -6.76 -21.08 -0.22
CA CYS A 122 -7.82 -20.44 0.58
C CYS A 122 -9.09 -21.29 0.71
N CYS A 123 -9.25 -22.36 -0.07
CA CYS A 123 -10.46 -23.18 -0.01
C CYS A 123 -10.51 -24.01 1.28
N ALA A 124 -11.57 -23.82 2.08
CA ALA A 124 -11.72 -24.50 3.37
C ALA A 124 -11.67 -26.03 3.28
N VAL A 125 -12.11 -26.61 2.15
CA VAL A 125 -12.07 -28.06 1.91
C VAL A 125 -10.63 -28.53 1.68
N SER A 126 -9.86 -27.83 0.85
CA SER A 126 -8.47 -28.21 0.59
C SER A 126 -7.57 -27.98 1.80
N VAL A 127 -7.80 -26.94 2.60
CA VAL A 127 -7.12 -26.74 3.89
C VAL A 127 -7.39 -27.92 4.84
N SER A 128 -8.63 -28.43 4.85
CA SER A 128 -9.00 -29.59 5.67
C SER A 128 -8.33 -30.88 5.18
N ASP A 129 -8.28 -31.08 3.86
CA ASP A 129 -7.60 -32.23 3.24
C ASP A 129 -6.08 -32.19 3.48
N ASP A 130 -5.47 -31.01 3.37
CA ASP A 130 -4.04 -30.78 3.65
C ASP A 130 -3.71 -31.04 5.12
N HIS A 131 -4.55 -30.55 6.05
CA HIS A 131 -4.42 -30.87 7.47
C HIS A 131 -4.55 -32.37 7.74
N HIS A 132 -5.54 -33.03 7.14
CA HIS A 132 -5.74 -34.47 7.34
C HIS A 132 -4.56 -35.29 6.76
N ALA A 133 -4.05 -34.91 5.59
CA ALA A 133 -2.87 -35.52 4.98
C ALA A 133 -1.62 -35.30 5.87
N LEU A 134 -1.46 -34.10 6.43
CA LEU A 134 -0.38 -33.77 7.34
C LEU A 134 -0.43 -34.60 8.63
N GLU A 135 -1.59 -34.68 9.27
CA GLU A 135 -1.81 -35.51 10.46
C GLU A 135 -1.51 -36.98 10.19
N ALA A 136 -2.03 -37.52 9.07
CA ALA A 136 -1.82 -38.91 8.67
C ALA A 136 -0.33 -39.22 8.38
N ALA A 137 0.39 -38.29 7.74
CA ALA A 137 1.82 -38.44 7.48
C ALA A 137 2.65 -38.35 8.76
N LEU A 138 2.39 -37.35 9.62
CA LEU A 138 3.06 -37.20 10.91
C LEU A 138 2.84 -38.42 11.81
N ALA A 139 1.64 -39.00 11.83
CA ALA A 139 1.33 -40.18 12.64
C ALA A 139 2.20 -41.40 12.29
N ARG A 140 2.68 -41.50 11.04
CA ARG A 140 3.54 -42.59 10.54
C ARG A 140 5.03 -42.34 10.74
N LEU A 141 5.43 -41.12 11.08
CA LEU A 141 6.83 -40.79 11.32
C LEU A 141 7.34 -41.32 12.67
N PRO A 142 8.63 -41.70 12.76
CA PRO A 142 9.29 -41.93 14.04
C PRO A 142 9.19 -40.71 14.96
N GLU A 143 9.13 -40.95 16.27
CA GLU A 143 9.00 -39.90 17.28
C GLU A 143 10.08 -38.81 17.20
N THR A 144 11.27 -39.18 16.78
CA THR A 144 12.38 -38.22 16.59
C THR A 144 12.15 -37.28 15.40
N ASP A 145 11.48 -37.76 14.35
CA ASP A 145 11.18 -36.95 13.16
C ASP A 145 9.94 -36.08 13.41
N ARG A 146 8.93 -36.58 14.15
CA ARG A 146 7.82 -35.76 14.63
C ARG A 146 8.29 -34.56 15.46
N ARG A 147 9.20 -34.80 16.40
CA ARG A 147 9.81 -33.73 17.21
C ARG A 147 10.60 -32.72 16.36
N LEU A 148 11.25 -33.17 15.30
CA LEU A 148 11.94 -32.28 14.37
C LEU A 148 10.94 -31.44 13.56
N CYS A 149 9.87 -32.03 13.03
CA CYS A 149 8.81 -31.32 12.31
C CYS A 149 8.16 -30.23 13.19
N ALA A 150 7.78 -30.58 14.43
CA ALA A 150 7.22 -29.62 15.37
C ALA A 150 8.19 -28.47 15.68
N ALA A 151 9.50 -28.77 15.79
CA ALA A 151 10.50 -27.75 16.05
C ALA A 151 10.73 -26.81 14.87
N LEU A 152 10.58 -27.30 13.63
CA LEU A 152 10.71 -26.53 12.38
C LEU A 152 9.55 -25.58 12.14
N ALA A 153 8.37 -25.84 12.71
CA ALA A 153 7.21 -24.95 12.59
C ALA A 153 7.50 -23.55 13.14
N ASP A 154 8.30 -23.47 14.22
CA ASP A 154 8.54 -22.21 14.94
C ASP A 154 9.97 -21.67 14.80
N ARG A 155 10.92 -22.49 14.31
CA ARG A 155 12.35 -22.17 14.35
C ARG A 155 13.11 -22.56 13.08
N PRO A 156 14.05 -21.70 12.61
CA PRO A 156 14.90 -22.04 11.48
C PRO A 156 15.93 -23.12 11.84
N VAL A 157 16.44 -23.83 10.83
CA VAL A 157 17.47 -24.88 10.97
C VAL A 157 18.71 -24.40 11.75
N SER A 158 19.08 -23.13 11.61
CA SER A 158 20.19 -22.53 12.35
C SER A 158 19.97 -22.49 13.87
N ALA A 159 18.74 -22.20 14.31
CA ALA A 159 18.36 -22.18 15.71
C ALA A 159 18.22 -23.59 16.28
N LEU A 160 17.71 -24.54 15.48
CA LEU A 160 17.63 -25.95 15.88
C LEU A 160 19.01 -26.58 16.08
N ALA A 161 19.97 -26.25 15.22
CA ALA A 161 21.35 -26.70 15.37
C ALA A 161 21.98 -26.18 16.68
N ALA A 162 21.74 -24.91 17.02
CA ALA A 162 22.19 -24.33 18.29
C ALA A 162 21.51 -24.97 19.52
N ALA A 163 20.25 -25.41 19.37
CA ALA A 163 19.48 -26.10 20.42
C ALA A 163 19.81 -27.60 20.57
N GLY A 164 20.81 -28.11 19.84
CA GLY A 164 21.29 -29.50 20.00
C GLY A 164 20.51 -30.55 19.21
N PHE A 165 19.69 -30.17 18.23
CA PHE A 165 19.00 -31.15 17.35
C PHE A 165 19.96 -31.87 16.39
N GLY A 166 21.20 -31.38 16.25
CA GLY A 166 22.24 -31.94 15.39
C GLY A 166 23.05 -30.84 14.70
N SER A 167 24.05 -31.23 13.90
CA SER A 167 24.76 -30.27 13.05
C SER A 167 23.86 -29.80 11.90
N ARG A 168 24.10 -28.59 11.36
CA ARG A 168 23.33 -28.06 10.22
C ARG A 168 23.30 -29.04 9.04
N SER A 169 24.44 -29.63 8.68
CA SER A 169 24.53 -30.61 7.59
C SER A 169 23.76 -31.89 7.87
N ALA A 170 23.72 -32.37 9.12
CA ALA A 170 22.90 -33.52 9.51
C ALA A 170 21.41 -33.19 9.43
N LEU A 171 21.00 -31.99 9.85
CA LEU A 171 19.62 -31.54 9.76
C LEU A 171 19.14 -31.41 8.31
N TYR A 172 19.96 -30.85 7.41
CA TYR A 172 19.59 -30.77 5.99
C TYR A 172 19.47 -32.14 5.31
N ARG A 173 20.37 -33.09 5.62
CA ARG A 173 20.23 -34.47 5.11
C ARG A 173 18.94 -35.12 5.61
N ARG A 174 18.66 -34.97 6.90
CA ARG A 174 17.45 -35.50 7.52
C ARG A 174 16.18 -34.86 6.98
N LEU A 175 16.21 -33.58 6.64
CA LEU A 175 15.12 -32.89 5.94
C LEU A 175 14.90 -33.43 4.53
N ALA A 176 15.97 -33.76 3.79
CA ALA A 176 15.85 -34.38 2.48
C ALA A 176 15.20 -35.78 2.58
N ASP A 177 15.62 -36.59 3.54
CA ASP A 177 15.02 -37.90 3.80
C ASP A 177 13.54 -37.77 4.20
N LEU A 178 13.24 -36.81 5.07
CA LEU A 178 11.88 -36.54 5.56
C LEU A 178 10.95 -36.12 4.41
N ARG A 179 11.42 -35.32 3.46
CA ARG A 179 10.64 -34.94 2.26
C ARG A 179 10.22 -36.17 1.47
N HIS A 180 11.11 -37.14 1.26
CA HIS A 180 10.76 -38.38 0.56
C HIS A 180 9.67 -39.19 1.30
N VAL A 181 9.78 -39.27 2.63
CA VAL A 181 8.79 -39.99 3.45
C VAL A 181 7.44 -39.27 3.43
N LEU A 182 7.43 -37.94 3.53
CA LEU A 182 6.20 -37.14 3.46
C LEU A 182 5.55 -37.24 2.06
N THR A 183 6.33 -37.23 0.97
CA THR A 183 5.82 -37.50 -0.39
C THR A 183 5.20 -38.87 -0.52
N ALA A 184 5.82 -39.91 0.03
CA ALA A 184 5.25 -41.26 0.03
C ALA A 184 3.91 -41.35 0.79
N HIS A 185 3.62 -40.38 1.66
CA HIS A 185 2.36 -40.25 2.39
C HIS A 185 1.39 -39.22 1.81
N GLY A 186 1.67 -38.70 0.61
CA GLY A 186 0.76 -37.83 -0.13
C GLY A 186 0.98 -36.34 0.05
N LEU A 187 2.04 -35.92 0.77
CA LEU A 187 2.39 -34.50 0.91
C LEU A 187 3.46 -34.10 -0.10
N GLY A 188 3.21 -33.07 -0.91
CA GLY A 188 4.25 -32.44 -1.71
C GLY A 188 4.88 -33.36 -2.77
N PRO A 189 4.25 -33.52 -3.95
CA PRO A 189 4.97 -34.04 -5.12
C PRO A 189 6.05 -33.05 -5.61
N ALA A 190 6.01 -31.79 -5.16
CA ALA A 190 6.90 -30.71 -5.56
C ALA A 190 7.37 -29.87 -4.36
N TRP A 191 8.41 -30.33 -3.65
CA TRP A 191 9.02 -29.56 -2.57
C TRP A 191 9.94 -28.42 -3.08
N ASP A 192 10.36 -28.48 -4.35
CA ASP A 192 11.37 -27.61 -4.94
C ASP A 192 10.81 -26.59 -5.96
N ASP A 193 9.50 -26.60 -6.24
CA ASP A 193 8.86 -25.65 -7.18
C ASP A 193 8.82 -24.21 -6.63
N LEU A 194 9.10 -24.01 -5.34
CA LEU A 194 9.24 -22.69 -4.71
C LEU A 194 10.54 -21.95 -5.06
N VAL A 195 11.46 -22.56 -5.82
CA VAL A 195 12.72 -21.92 -6.23
C VAL A 195 12.56 -21.11 -7.54
N ALA A 196 11.44 -21.24 -8.25
CA ALA A 196 11.24 -20.64 -9.57
C ALA A 196 10.22 -19.48 -9.64
N ALA A 197 9.79 -18.92 -8.50
CA ALA A 197 8.95 -17.71 -8.41
C ALA A 197 9.66 -16.62 -7.59
#